data_AF-R7MA85-F1
#
_entry.id   AF-R7MA85-F1
#
_cell.length_a   1.000
_cell.length_b   1.000
_cell.length_c   1.000
_cell.angle_alpha   90.00
_cell.angle_beta   90.00
_cell.angle_gamma   90.00
#
_symmetry.space_group_name_H-M   'P 1'
#
loop_
_entity.id
_entity.type
_entity.pdbx_description
1 polymer ?
#
loop_
_entity_poly.entity_id
_entity_poly.type
_entity_poly.pdbx_seq_one_letter_code
_entity_poly.pdbx_strand_id
1 'polypeptide(L)'
;MQIQNNTPNANPNFGMAFRKPVDIDKYAKYITEHESPRRAVAASNDFIRSHVSDTHFDMEMGSDNSIKIVAKTPEGRKFLDKTGGEKKFPKNGNYSFSKLEEKQLEIEERRDALEKAGASKFKMFFFNINSSIEMFIQKFRSKELSPKDLLPANMREADKFVSDSEKIINNEITLRNALNELFGS
;
A
#
# COMPACT_ATOMS: atom_id res chain seq x y z
N MET A 1 -10.86 -39.04 -27.95
CA MET A 1 -11.70 -38.84 -26.74
C MET A 1 -11.58 -37.37 -26.36
N GLN A 2 -12.60 -36.57 -26.65
CA GLN A 2 -12.64 -35.15 -26.24
C GLN A 2 -13.07 -35.10 -24.78
N ILE A 3 -12.22 -34.55 -23.93
CA ILE A 3 -12.55 -34.31 -22.52
C ILE A 3 -13.41 -33.04 -22.51
N GLN A 4 -14.73 -33.23 -22.44
CA GLN A 4 -15.68 -32.16 -22.14
C GLN A 4 -15.51 -31.79 -20.66
N ASN A 5 -15.02 -30.58 -20.39
CA ASN A 5 -15.05 -29.99 -19.06
C ASN A 5 -16.49 -29.53 -18.75
N ASN A 6 -17.31 -30.46 -18.25
CA ASN A 6 -18.59 -30.14 -17.61
C ASN A 6 -18.34 -29.77 -16.15
N THR A 7 -18.01 -28.50 -15.91
CA THR A 7 -18.28 -27.81 -14.64
C THR A 7 -18.82 -26.42 -14.96
N PRO A 8 -20.16 -26.25 -14.99
CA PRO A 8 -20.76 -24.93 -15.06
C PRO A 8 -20.55 -24.24 -13.71
N ASN A 9 -19.96 -23.05 -13.72
CA ASN A 9 -19.88 -22.11 -12.60
C ASN A 9 -19.15 -22.60 -11.33
N ALA A 10 -17.88 -23.01 -11.46
CA ALA A 10 -16.92 -22.72 -10.41
C ALA A 10 -16.24 -21.38 -10.74
N ASN A 11 -17.00 -20.28 -10.67
CA ASN A 11 -16.38 -18.97 -10.50
C ASN A 11 -15.66 -19.06 -9.15
N PRO A 12 -14.32 -19.00 -9.11
CA PRO A 12 -13.65 -18.81 -7.85
C PRO A 12 -14.03 -17.38 -7.42
N ASN A 13 -15.10 -17.22 -6.64
CA ASN A 13 -15.31 -16.01 -5.83
C ASN A 13 -14.22 -16.01 -4.75
N PHE A 14 -12.98 -15.77 -5.17
CA PHE A 14 -11.86 -15.48 -4.31
C PHE A 14 -11.51 -14.02 -4.56
N GLY A 15 -11.49 -13.23 -3.48
CA GLY A 15 -11.12 -11.83 -3.49
C GLY A 15 -9.74 -11.64 -4.10
N MET A 16 -9.68 -11.29 -5.38
CA MET A 16 -8.48 -10.72 -5.98
C MET A 16 -8.61 -9.20 -5.98
N ALA A 17 -8.49 -8.62 -4.79
CA ALA A 17 -8.43 -7.17 -4.63
C ALA A 17 -7.13 -6.55 -5.16
N PHE A 18 -6.15 -7.35 -5.56
CA PHE A 18 -5.05 -6.91 -6.41
C PHE A 18 -5.00 -7.76 -7.67
N ARG A 19 -5.31 -7.15 -8.81
CA ARG A 19 -5.21 -7.82 -10.12
C ARG A 19 -3.75 -7.95 -10.50
N LYS A 20 -3.37 -9.15 -10.94
CA LYS A 20 -2.00 -9.45 -11.37
C LYS A 20 -1.55 -8.43 -12.43
N PRO A 21 -0.35 -7.85 -12.30
CA PRO A 21 0.20 -6.97 -13.32
C PRO A 21 0.28 -7.69 -14.67
N VAL A 22 -0.08 -7.00 -15.75
CA VAL A 22 0.02 -7.52 -17.13
C VAL A 22 1.49 -7.79 -17.50
N ASP A 23 2.40 -6.95 -16.99
CA ASP A 23 3.85 -7.08 -17.17
C ASP A 23 4.53 -7.29 -15.80
N ILE A 24 4.87 -8.53 -15.51
CA ILE A 24 5.47 -8.95 -14.23
C ILE A 24 6.90 -8.40 -14.09
N ASP A 25 7.65 -8.34 -15.18
CA ASP A 25 9.04 -7.88 -15.16
C ASP A 25 9.11 -6.38 -14.88
N LYS A 26 8.18 -5.63 -15.48
CA LYS A 26 8.02 -4.20 -15.19
C LYS A 26 7.59 -3.95 -13.75
N TYR A 27 6.65 -4.74 -13.23
CA TYR A 27 6.26 -4.67 -11.83
C TYR A 27 7.45 -4.95 -10.91
N ALA A 28 8.18 -6.05 -11.15
CA ALA A 28 9.35 -6.43 -10.37
C ALA A 28 10.40 -5.30 -10.35
N LYS A 29 10.76 -4.75 -11.53
CA LYS A 29 11.67 -3.61 -11.62
C LYS A 29 11.19 -2.42 -10.80
N TYR A 30 9.91 -2.09 -10.89
CA TYR A 30 9.32 -0.95 -10.20
C TYR A 30 9.36 -1.09 -8.67
N ILE A 31 8.94 -2.24 -8.13
CA ILE A 31 8.97 -2.46 -6.66
C ILE A 31 10.39 -2.59 -6.11
N THR A 32 11.37 -2.97 -6.94
CA THR A 32 12.79 -3.07 -6.56
C THR A 32 13.59 -1.80 -6.81
N GLU A 33 13.00 -0.75 -7.39
CA GLU A 33 13.69 0.51 -7.71
C GLU A 33 14.24 1.19 -6.44
N HIS A 34 13.55 0.99 -5.31
CA HIS A 34 13.88 1.63 -4.04
C HIS A 34 14.35 0.65 -2.95
N GLU A 35 14.29 -0.66 -3.18
CA GLU A 35 14.60 -1.68 -2.18
C GLU A 35 15.15 -2.98 -2.77
N SER A 36 15.85 -3.77 -1.94
CA SER A 36 16.38 -5.06 -2.38
C SER A 36 15.27 -6.03 -2.85
N PRO A 37 15.53 -6.91 -3.85
CA PRO A 37 14.53 -7.83 -4.39
C PRO A 37 13.80 -8.66 -3.34
N ARG A 38 14.54 -9.21 -2.37
CA ARG A 38 13.97 -10.02 -1.29
C ARG A 38 12.95 -9.24 -0.45
N ARG A 39 13.19 -7.94 -0.22
CA ARG A 39 12.32 -7.08 0.58
C ARG A 39 11.10 -6.61 -0.21
N ALA A 40 11.30 -6.22 -1.46
CA ALA A 40 10.21 -5.86 -2.34
C ALA A 40 9.19 -7.00 -2.50
N VAL A 41 9.67 -8.26 -2.58
CA VAL A 41 8.82 -9.45 -2.59
C VAL A 41 8.04 -9.62 -1.29
N ALA A 42 8.70 -9.48 -0.13
CA ALA A 42 8.02 -9.57 1.17
C ALA A 42 6.93 -8.50 1.32
N ALA A 43 7.24 -7.25 0.96
CA ALA A 43 6.32 -6.13 0.97
C ALA A 43 5.12 -6.34 0.03
N SER A 44 5.38 -6.84 -1.17
CA SER A 44 4.34 -7.14 -2.16
C SER A 44 3.44 -8.29 -1.71
N ASN A 45 4.00 -9.34 -1.10
CA ASN A 45 3.22 -10.44 -0.55
C ASN A 45 2.32 -9.99 0.60
N ASP A 46 2.83 -9.13 1.49
CA ASP A 46 2.04 -8.60 2.61
C ASP A 46 0.89 -7.71 2.12
N PHE A 47 1.16 -6.86 1.13
CA PHE A 47 0.15 -6.06 0.42
C PHE A 47 -0.91 -6.91 -0.27
N ILE A 48 -0.52 -7.95 -1.02
CA ILE A 48 -1.50 -8.84 -1.64
C ILE A 48 -2.35 -9.51 -0.56
N ARG A 49 -1.73 -10.03 0.51
CA ARG A 49 -2.41 -10.75 1.59
C ARG A 49 -3.45 -9.91 2.32
N SER A 50 -3.15 -8.64 2.62
CA SER A 50 -4.09 -7.79 3.36
C SER A 50 -5.37 -7.48 2.60
N HIS A 51 -5.29 -7.54 1.27
CA HIS A 51 -6.40 -7.17 0.40
C HIS A 51 -7.16 -8.41 -0.10
N VAL A 52 -6.73 -9.64 0.18
CA VAL A 52 -7.45 -10.86 -0.23
C VAL A 52 -8.91 -10.88 0.25
N SER A 53 -9.19 -10.26 1.40
CA SER A 53 -10.55 -10.19 1.97
C SER A 53 -11.38 -9.00 1.51
N ASP A 54 -10.84 -8.08 0.69
CA ASP A 54 -11.57 -6.88 0.31
C ASP A 54 -12.77 -7.21 -0.57
N THR A 55 -13.87 -6.53 -0.28
CA THR A 55 -15.19 -6.83 -0.83
C THR A 55 -15.66 -5.81 -1.86
N HIS A 56 -15.31 -4.54 -1.66
CA HIS A 56 -15.84 -3.41 -2.40
C HIS A 56 -14.91 -2.88 -3.49
N PHE A 57 -13.60 -3.11 -3.37
CA PHE A 57 -12.60 -2.58 -4.31
C PHE A 57 -11.65 -3.64 -4.86
N ASP A 58 -11.25 -3.44 -6.12
CA ASP A 58 -10.08 -4.06 -6.74
C ASP A 58 -9.00 -2.99 -6.97
N MET A 59 -7.74 -3.40 -6.96
CA MET A 59 -6.59 -2.59 -7.31
C MET A 59 -5.87 -3.17 -8.52
N GLU A 60 -5.47 -2.31 -9.44
CA GLU A 60 -4.79 -2.67 -10.68
C GLU A 60 -3.56 -1.81 -10.88
N MET A 61 -2.47 -2.40 -11.37
CA MET A 61 -1.32 -1.62 -11.80
C MET A 61 -1.47 -1.23 -13.27
N GLY A 62 -1.46 0.09 -13.53
CA GLY A 62 -1.45 0.65 -14.87
C GLY A 62 -0.10 0.48 -15.56
N SER A 63 -0.11 0.57 -16.90
CA SER A 63 1.09 0.52 -17.72
C SER A 63 2.06 1.69 -17.48
N ASP A 64 1.64 2.74 -16.80
CA ASP A 64 2.43 3.90 -16.37
C ASP A 64 2.93 3.78 -14.92
N ASN A 65 2.86 2.59 -14.33
CA ASN A 65 3.14 2.31 -12.92
C ASN A 65 2.22 3.06 -11.94
N SER A 66 1.08 3.58 -12.42
CA SER A 66 0.03 4.04 -11.51
C SER A 66 -0.71 2.87 -10.88
N ILE A 67 -1.32 3.12 -9.71
CA ILE A 67 -2.26 2.18 -9.10
C ILE A 67 -3.67 2.71 -9.31
N LYS A 68 -4.55 1.87 -9.85
CA LYS A 68 -5.93 2.18 -10.11
C LYS A 68 -6.81 1.37 -9.17
N ILE A 69 -7.69 2.05 -8.45
CA ILE A 69 -8.70 1.43 -7.60
C ILE A 69 -10.00 1.43 -8.39
N VAL A 70 -10.66 0.27 -8.46
CA VAL A 70 -11.89 0.05 -9.22
C VAL A 70 -12.94 -0.50 -8.27
N ALA A 71 -14.12 0.13 -8.22
CA ALA A 71 -15.21 -0.38 -7.40
C ALA A 71 -15.86 -1.64 -7.99
N LYS A 72 -16.02 -2.67 -7.15
CA LYS A 72 -16.68 -3.94 -7.47
C LYS A 72 -18.17 -3.91 -7.17
N THR A 73 -18.54 -3.26 -6.07
CA THR A 73 -19.93 -3.22 -5.60
C THR A 73 -20.55 -1.83 -5.79
N PRO A 74 -21.89 -1.72 -5.79
CA PRO A 74 -22.58 -0.43 -5.80
C PRO A 74 -22.17 0.51 -4.66
N GLU A 75 -21.88 -0.03 -3.48
CA GLU A 75 -21.42 0.72 -2.31
C GLU A 75 -20.01 1.29 -2.55
N GLY A 76 -19.10 0.49 -3.09
CA GLY A 76 -17.78 0.97 -3.52
C GLY A 76 -17.90 2.06 -4.59
N ARG A 77 -18.85 1.93 -5.53
CA ARG A 77 -19.09 2.96 -6.57
C ARG A 77 -19.57 4.26 -5.95
N LYS A 78 -20.54 4.21 -5.03
CA LYS A 78 -21.01 5.38 -4.27
C LYS A 78 -19.87 6.12 -3.57
N PHE A 79 -18.92 5.37 -3.01
CA PHE A 79 -17.75 5.94 -2.37
C PHE A 79 -16.79 6.63 -3.37
N LEU A 80 -16.73 6.13 -4.61
CA LEU A 80 -15.92 6.67 -5.71
C LEU A 80 -16.68 7.60 -6.67
N ASP A 81 -17.94 7.97 -6.39
CA ASP A 81 -18.83 8.62 -7.38
C ASP A 81 -18.32 9.99 -7.85
N LYS A 82 -17.46 10.67 -7.09
CA LYS A 82 -16.78 11.91 -7.55
C LYS A 82 -15.72 11.67 -8.63
N THR A 83 -15.35 10.42 -8.85
CA THR A 83 -14.26 9.98 -9.74
C THR A 83 -14.72 9.02 -10.84
N GLY A 84 -16.03 8.81 -11.00
CA GLY A 84 -16.56 7.93 -12.05
C GLY A 84 -16.41 6.44 -11.76
N GLY A 85 -16.30 6.06 -10.47
CA GLY A 85 -16.18 4.65 -10.05
C GLY A 85 -14.75 4.11 -10.02
N GLU A 86 -13.76 4.95 -10.28
CA GLU A 86 -12.34 4.60 -10.25
C GLU A 86 -11.47 5.71 -9.66
N LYS A 87 -10.41 5.36 -8.91
CA LYS A 87 -9.44 6.33 -8.40
C LYS A 87 -8.03 5.94 -8.81
N LYS A 88 -7.30 6.88 -9.42
CA LYS A 88 -5.94 6.66 -9.92
C LYS A 88 -4.89 7.32 -9.03
N PHE A 89 -3.85 6.58 -8.68
CA PHE A 89 -2.68 7.00 -7.91
C PHE A 89 -1.45 6.97 -8.84
N PRO A 90 -1.06 8.10 -9.47
CA PRO A 90 0.08 8.16 -10.38
C PRO A 90 1.41 7.82 -9.68
N LYS A 91 2.41 7.27 -10.40
CA LYS A 91 3.75 6.98 -9.83
C LYS A 91 4.35 8.19 -9.10
N ASN A 92 4.26 9.37 -9.70
CA ASN A 92 4.88 10.62 -9.22
C ASN A 92 3.87 11.59 -8.58
N GLY A 93 2.90 11.06 -7.81
CA GLY A 93 1.98 11.91 -7.05
C GLY A 93 2.63 12.55 -5.83
N ASN A 94 1.97 13.57 -5.26
CA ASN A 94 2.36 14.15 -3.98
C ASN A 94 1.82 13.25 -2.85
N TYR A 95 2.67 12.34 -2.37
CA TYR A 95 2.31 11.34 -1.35
C TYR A 95 3.02 11.62 -0.03
N SER A 96 2.40 11.13 1.04
CA SER A 96 3.02 11.17 2.36
C SER A 96 4.29 10.31 2.39
N PHE A 97 5.33 10.83 3.04
CA PHE A 97 6.55 10.08 3.30
C PHE A 97 6.23 8.84 4.16
N SER A 98 6.97 7.76 3.93
CA SER A 98 7.00 6.63 4.86
C SER A 98 7.70 7.05 6.14
N LYS A 99 7.44 6.34 7.24
CA LYS A 99 8.19 6.52 8.50
C LYS A 99 9.70 6.41 8.31
N LEU A 100 10.15 5.62 7.33
CA LEU A 100 11.56 5.45 7.00
C LEU A 100 12.12 6.67 6.27
N GLU A 101 11.38 7.21 5.31
CA GLU A 101 11.71 8.46 4.61
C GLU A 101 11.68 9.66 5.58
N GLU A 102 10.67 9.75 6.44
CA GLU A 102 10.58 10.77 7.50
C GLU A 102 11.80 10.72 8.42
N LYS A 103 12.21 9.52 8.85
CA LYS A 103 13.40 9.37 9.72
C LYS A 103 14.68 9.76 9.00
N GLN A 104 14.80 9.43 7.72
CA GLN A 104 15.95 9.83 6.92
C GLN A 104 16.04 11.36 6.81
N LEU A 105 14.92 12.01 6.53
CA LEU A 105 14.83 13.47 6.46
C LEU A 105 15.15 14.12 7.81
N GLU A 106 14.65 13.58 8.92
CA GLU A 106 14.98 14.03 10.28
C GLU A 106 16.50 13.94 10.56
N ILE A 107 17.14 12.86 10.12
CA ILE A 107 18.60 12.68 10.25
C ILE A 107 19.36 13.72 9.42
N GLU A 108 18.91 13.97 8.19
CA GLU A 108 19.51 14.98 7.30
C GLU A 108 19.37 16.39 7.87
N GLU A 109 18.19 16.77 8.36
CA GLU A 109 17.96 18.07 9.01
C GLU A 109 18.82 18.25 10.27
N ARG A 110 18.95 17.21 11.11
CA ARG A 110 19.81 17.25 12.30
C ARG A 110 21.29 17.34 11.92
N ARG A 111 21.69 16.71 10.82
CA ARG A 111 23.05 16.81 10.28
C ARG A 111 23.34 18.25 9.82
N ASP A 112 22.45 18.83 9.03
CA ASP A 112 22.59 20.20 8.52
C ASP A 112 22.63 21.22 9.66
N ALA A 113 21.82 21.02 10.70
CA ALA A 113 21.85 21.85 11.90
C ALA A 113 23.20 21.74 12.64
N LEU A 114 23.79 20.55 12.72
CA LEU A 114 25.12 20.36 13.31
C LEU A 114 26.24 20.99 12.47
N GLU A 115 26.17 20.87 11.15
CA GLU A 115 27.14 21.52 10.24
C GLU A 115 27.05 23.04 10.34
N LYS A 116 25.85 23.62 10.33
CA LYS A 116 25.62 25.07 10.52
C LYS A 116 26.08 25.57 11.89
N ALA A 117 25.98 24.75 12.92
CA ALA A 117 26.45 25.07 14.27
C ALA A 117 27.98 24.95 14.44
N GLY A 118 28.72 24.60 13.39
CA GLY A 118 30.18 24.45 13.45
C GLY A 118 30.62 23.24 14.28
N ALA A 119 29.85 22.17 14.30
CA ALA A 119 30.18 20.97 15.07
C ALA A 119 31.57 20.41 14.71
N SER A 120 32.29 19.92 15.74
CA SER A 120 33.61 19.33 15.54
C SER A 120 33.53 18.03 14.72
N LYS A 121 34.63 17.67 14.04
CA LYS A 121 34.73 16.41 13.27
C LYS A 121 34.39 15.18 14.11
N PHE A 122 34.79 15.15 15.38
CA PHE A 122 34.44 14.07 16.31
C PHE A 122 32.94 14.01 16.60
N LYS A 123 32.29 15.17 16.80
CA LYS A 123 30.83 15.23 17.01
C LYS A 123 30.07 14.77 15.77
N MET A 124 30.52 15.18 14.57
CA MET A 124 29.97 14.69 13.30
C MET A 124 30.18 13.18 13.12
N PHE A 125 31.32 12.65 13.53
CA PHE A 125 31.60 11.22 13.47
C PHE A 125 30.66 10.39 14.35
N PHE A 126 30.48 10.77 15.62
CA PHE A 126 29.54 10.08 16.51
C PHE A 126 28.09 10.24 16.05
N PHE A 127 27.72 11.41 15.52
CA PHE A 127 26.40 11.61 14.93
C PHE A 127 26.16 10.63 13.78
N ASN A 128 27.09 10.53 12.83
CA ASN A 128 26.96 9.61 11.68
C ASN A 128 26.82 8.15 12.12
N ILE A 129 27.55 7.71 13.16
CA ILE A 129 27.42 6.36 13.71
C ILE A 129 26.02 6.16 14.31
N ASN A 130 25.58 7.06 15.17
CA ASN A 130 24.27 6.97 15.83
C ASN A 130 23.14 6.98 14.82
N SER A 131 23.18 7.88 13.84
CA SER A 131 22.22 7.97 12.73
C SER A 131 22.19 6.69 11.89
N SER A 132 23.35 6.07 11.65
CA SER A 132 23.42 4.78 10.93
C SER A 132 22.75 3.65 11.71
N ILE A 133 22.94 3.62 13.04
CA ILE A 133 22.29 2.64 13.92
C ILE A 133 20.78 2.89 13.99
N GLU A 134 20.35 4.15 14.12
CA GLU A 134 18.92 4.51 14.08
C GLU A 134 18.25 4.06 12.78
N MET A 135 18.89 4.32 11.63
CA MET A 135 18.42 3.87 10.32
C MET A 135 18.36 2.35 10.21
N PHE A 136 19.35 1.64 10.76
CA PHE A 136 19.35 0.19 10.79
C PHE A 136 18.19 -0.36 11.61
N ILE A 137 17.95 0.19 12.81
CA ILE A 137 16.83 -0.21 13.68
C ILE A 137 15.49 0.06 12.99
N GLN A 138 15.34 1.22 12.36
CA GLN A 138 14.09 1.54 11.64
C GLN A 138 13.87 0.64 10.43
N LYS A 139 14.92 0.33 9.65
CA LYS A 139 14.86 -0.67 8.57
C LYS A 139 14.50 -2.06 9.07
N PHE A 140 15.00 -2.44 10.25
CA PHE A 140 14.67 -3.72 10.86
C PHE A 140 13.20 -3.75 11.32
N ARG A 141 12.72 -2.67 11.95
CA ARG A 141 11.32 -2.54 12.38
C ARG A 141 10.35 -2.51 11.21
N SER A 142 10.62 -1.71 10.17
CA SER A 142 9.77 -1.70 8.97
C SER A 142 9.73 -3.07 8.30
N LYS A 143 10.85 -3.80 8.27
CA LYS A 143 10.92 -5.17 7.74
C LYS A 143 10.07 -6.19 8.53
N GLU A 144 10.12 -6.16 9.85
CA GLU A 144 9.45 -7.19 10.68
C GLU A 144 8.00 -6.84 11.04
N LEU A 145 7.65 -5.55 11.12
CA LEU A 145 6.35 -5.10 11.63
C LEU A 145 5.41 -4.53 10.57
N SER A 146 5.95 -3.95 9.49
CA SER A 146 5.13 -3.39 8.40
C SER A 146 5.89 -3.43 7.06
N PRO A 147 6.07 -4.63 6.46
CA PRO A 147 6.82 -4.78 5.21
C PRO A 147 6.30 -3.87 4.09
N LYS A 148 5.01 -3.55 4.08
CA LYS A 148 4.39 -2.64 3.11
C LYS A 148 4.90 -1.20 3.15
N ASP A 149 5.50 -0.77 4.26
CA ASP A 149 6.13 0.55 4.35
C ASP A 149 7.30 0.69 3.35
N LEU A 150 7.81 -0.44 2.84
CA LEU A 150 8.85 -0.52 1.81
C LEU A 150 8.31 -0.43 0.38
N LEU A 151 6.98 -0.37 0.19
CA LEU A 151 6.38 -0.20 -1.13
C LEU A 151 6.51 1.24 -1.63
N PRO A 152 6.47 1.43 -2.97
CA PRO A 152 6.36 2.75 -3.58
C PRO A 152 5.20 3.56 -2.98
N ALA A 153 5.39 4.88 -2.88
CA ALA A 153 4.47 5.76 -2.14
C ALA A 153 3.03 5.73 -2.67
N ASN A 154 2.83 5.63 -3.99
CA ASN A 154 1.51 5.49 -4.59
C ASN A 154 0.80 4.18 -4.19
N MET A 155 1.54 3.07 -4.02
CA MET A 155 0.99 1.80 -3.55
C MET A 155 0.60 1.88 -2.07
N ARG A 156 1.42 2.54 -1.23
CA ARG A 156 1.10 2.77 0.19
C ARG A 156 -0.16 3.64 0.36
N GLU A 157 -0.28 4.69 -0.43
CA GLU A 157 -1.45 5.56 -0.37
C GLU A 157 -2.71 4.85 -0.90
N ALA A 158 -2.57 4.00 -1.93
CA ALA A 158 -3.66 3.16 -2.41
C ALA A 158 -4.09 2.11 -1.36
N ASP A 159 -3.15 1.42 -0.72
CA ASP A 159 -3.39 0.47 0.39
C ASP A 159 -4.21 1.12 1.51
N LYS A 160 -3.78 2.31 1.95
CA LYS A 160 -4.46 3.08 2.99
C LYS A 160 -5.88 3.47 2.55
N PHE A 161 -6.02 4.00 1.33
CA PHE A 161 -7.31 4.40 0.82
C PHE A 161 -8.30 3.23 0.76
N VAL A 162 -7.89 2.08 0.20
CA VAL A 162 -8.76 0.89 0.12
C VAL A 162 -9.13 0.40 1.52
N SER A 163 -8.13 0.25 2.39
CA SER A 163 -8.34 -0.26 3.76
C SER A 163 -9.31 0.61 4.56
N ASP A 164 -9.19 1.93 4.46
CA ASP A 164 -10.08 2.87 5.15
C ASP A 164 -11.49 2.85 4.52
N SER A 165 -11.57 2.78 3.20
CA SER A 165 -12.85 2.77 2.47
C SER A 165 -13.64 1.49 2.74
N GLU A 166 -13.01 0.32 2.71
CA GLU A 166 -13.63 -0.97 3.04
C GLU A 166 -14.19 -0.95 4.47
N LYS A 167 -13.44 -0.42 5.45
CA LYS A 167 -13.91 -0.31 6.84
C LYS A 167 -15.12 0.59 6.96
N ILE A 168 -15.09 1.76 6.32
CA ILE A 168 -16.21 2.72 6.37
C ILE A 168 -17.47 2.08 5.77
N ILE A 169 -17.36 1.47 4.59
CA ILE A 169 -18.50 0.84 3.91
C ILE A 169 -19.06 -0.32 4.74
N ASN A 170 -18.19 -1.21 5.24
CA ASN A 170 -18.63 -2.34 6.06
C ASN A 170 -19.31 -1.90 7.35
N ASN A 171 -18.81 -0.85 8.00
CA ASN A 171 -19.45 -0.27 9.18
C ASN A 171 -20.82 0.34 8.85
N GLU A 172 -20.94 1.05 7.72
CA GLU A 172 -22.22 1.60 7.27
C GLU A 172 -23.24 0.49 6.96
N ILE A 173 -22.83 -0.58 6.28
CA ILE A 173 -23.69 -1.73 5.99
C ILE A 173 -24.14 -2.39 7.29
N THR A 174 -23.21 -2.63 8.21
CA THR A 174 -23.51 -3.24 9.52
C THR A 174 -24.50 -2.40 10.31
N LEU A 175 -24.30 -1.08 10.36
CA LEU A 175 -25.18 -0.16 11.06
C LEU A 175 -26.58 -0.10 10.42
N ARG A 176 -26.67 -0.06 9.09
CA ARG A 176 -27.96 -0.09 8.38
C ARG A 176 -28.72 -1.39 8.63
N ASN A 177 -28.04 -2.53 8.62
CA ASN A 177 -28.65 -3.82 8.91
C ASN A 177 -29.17 -3.87 10.34
N ALA A 178 -28.38 -3.42 11.32
CA ALA A 178 -28.80 -3.36 12.72
C ALA A 178 -30.01 -2.41 12.92
N LEU A 179 -30.04 -1.26 12.26
CA LEU A 179 -31.19 -0.35 12.32
C LEU A 179 -32.45 -0.95 11.69
N ASN A 180 -32.31 -1.65 10.56
CA ASN A 180 -33.45 -2.34 9.93
C ASN A 180 -33.99 -3.47 10.81
N GLU A 181 -33.13 -4.18 11.54
CA GLU A 181 -33.58 -5.19 12.52
C GLU A 181 -34.29 -4.57 13.73
N LEU A 182 -33.86 -3.38 14.18
CA LEU A 182 -34.42 -2.70 15.34
C LEU A 182 -35.73 -1.93 15.06
N PHE A 183 -35.89 -1.40 13.85
CA PHE A 183 -36.99 -0.48 13.50
C PHE A 183 -37.81 -0.92 12.30
N GLY A 184 -37.47 -2.04 11.66
CA GLY A 184 -38.09 -2.53 10.42
C GLY A 184 -39.22 -3.54 10.60
N SER A 185 -39.91 -3.56 11.76
CA SER A 185 -41.17 -4.29 11.95
C SER A 185 -42.38 -3.45 11.56
#